data_AF-A0A851QLE4-F1
#
_entry.id   AF-A0A851QLE4-F1
#
_cell.length_a   1.000
_cell.length_b   1.000
_cell.length_c   1.000
_cell.angle_alpha   90.00
_cell.angle_beta   90.00
_cell.angle_gamma   90.00
#
_symmetry.space_group_name_H-M   'P 1'
#
loop_
_entity.id
_entity.type
_entity.pdbx_description
1 polymer ?
#
loop_
_entity_poly.entity_id
_entity_poly.type
_entity_poly.pdbx_seq_one_letter_code
_entity_poly.pdbx_strand_id
1 'polypeptide(L)'
;RFSEQHEFKKPNDDRALHLMTKCAQTVMQELEDIAIAYGQSDEYSFVFKKKSRWFKRRASKFMTHVVSQFASSYVFYWKDYFKDQQLLYPPGFDGRIVLYPSNQNLKDYLSWRQADCHINNLYNTVFWMLVQRSGLTPVEAQDRLQGTLAGDKNEILFSEFNINYNNEPLMYRKGTVLIWQKVKKL
;
A
#
# COMPACT_ATOMS: atom_id res chain seq x y z
N ARG A 1 5.61 -10.29 10.67
CA ARG A 1 7.02 -10.73 10.50
C ARG A 1 7.94 -9.67 9.90
N PHE A 2 7.94 -9.37 8.59
CA PHE A 2 8.92 -8.40 8.03
C PHE A 2 8.87 -7.04 8.70
N SER A 3 7.67 -6.47 8.83
CA SER A 3 7.43 -5.18 9.49
C SER A 3 7.73 -5.20 10.99
N GLU A 4 7.74 -6.36 11.63
CA GLU A 4 8.03 -6.51 13.06
C GLU A 4 9.55 -6.61 13.28
N GLN A 5 10.24 -7.44 12.51
CA GLN A 5 11.69 -7.59 12.59
C GLN A 5 12.45 -6.31 12.19
N HIS A 6 11.83 -5.45 11.38
CA HIS A 6 12.38 -4.14 11.01
C HIS A 6 11.72 -2.96 11.75
N GLU A 7 10.95 -3.25 12.81
CA GLU A 7 10.39 -2.25 13.73
C GLU A 7 9.64 -1.11 13.01
N PHE A 8 8.74 -1.49 12.10
CA PHE A 8 7.90 -0.52 11.42
C PHE A 8 6.96 0.14 12.42
N LYS A 9 6.83 1.46 12.29
CA LYS A 9 5.84 2.23 13.04
C LYS A 9 4.44 1.68 12.75
N LYS A 10 3.61 1.70 13.79
CA LYS A 10 2.22 1.26 13.74
C LYS A 10 1.30 2.45 14.05
N PRO A 11 0.15 2.57 13.37
CA PRO A 11 -0.38 1.67 12.35
C PRO A 11 0.35 1.74 11.00
N ASN A 12 0.99 2.87 10.69
CA ASN A 12 1.63 3.14 9.41
C ASN A 12 3.08 3.60 9.58
N ASP A 13 3.95 3.25 8.63
CA ASP A 13 5.33 3.71 8.58
C ASP A 13 5.60 4.44 7.26
N ASP A 14 5.82 5.75 7.34
CA ASP A 14 6.10 6.58 6.16
C ASP A 14 7.29 6.09 5.35
N ARG A 15 8.34 5.59 6.02
CA ARG A 15 9.55 5.10 5.33
C ARG A 15 9.20 3.92 4.44
N ALA A 16 8.40 3.00 4.96
CA ALA A 16 7.93 1.83 4.23
C ALA A 16 7.04 2.21 3.04
N LEU A 17 6.05 3.08 3.26
CA LEU A 17 5.09 3.48 2.23
C LEU A 17 5.76 4.28 1.10
N HIS A 18 6.68 5.18 1.46
CA HIS A 18 7.45 5.93 0.47
C HIS A 18 8.43 5.04 -0.29
N LEU A 19 9.08 4.07 0.36
CA LEU A 19 9.92 3.08 -0.32
C LEU A 19 9.09 2.26 -1.33
N MET A 20 7.93 1.72 -0.93
CA MET A 20 7.01 1.00 -1.83
C MET A 20 6.61 1.86 -3.04
N THR A 21 6.35 3.15 -2.80
CA THR A 21 6.02 4.11 -3.86
C THR A 21 7.19 4.35 -4.81
N LYS A 22 8.42 4.47 -4.30
CA LYS A 22 9.63 4.59 -5.12
C LYS A 22 9.88 3.35 -5.98
N CYS A 23 9.63 2.16 -5.42
CA CYS A 23 9.69 0.92 -6.19
C CYS A 23 8.65 0.92 -7.32
N ALA A 24 7.40 1.31 -7.03
CA ALA A 24 6.36 1.39 -8.04
C ALA A 24 6.67 2.41 -9.14
N GLN A 25 7.21 3.57 -8.78
CA GLN A 25 7.69 4.56 -9.76
C GLN A 25 8.79 3.98 -10.65
N THR A 26 9.73 3.24 -10.07
CA THR A 26 10.81 2.59 -10.84
C THR A 26 10.23 1.54 -11.80
N VAL A 27 9.28 0.73 -11.36
CA VAL A 27 8.55 -0.21 -12.25
C VAL A 27 7.86 0.54 -13.39
N MET A 28 7.19 1.67 -13.11
CA MET A 28 6.54 2.47 -14.15
C MET A 28 7.53 3.11 -15.12
N GLN A 29 8.70 3.52 -14.66
CA GLN A 29 9.73 4.16 -15.48
C GLN A 29 10.47 3.16 -16.38
N GLU A 30 10.78 1.97 -15.86
CA GLU A 30 11.55 0.94 -16.56
C GLU A 30 10.68 0.06 -17.46
N LEU A 31 9.41 -0.15 -17.12
CA LEU A 31 8.49 -0.96 -17.91
C LEU A 31 7.59 -0.11 -18.79
N GLU A 32 7.27 -0.64 -19.96
CA GLU A 32 6.42 0.03 -20.92
C GLU A 32 4.93 -0.20 -20.65
N ASP A 33 4.09 0.67 -21.22
CA ASP A 33 2.64 0.51 -21.29
C ASP A 33 1.86 0.47 -19.97
N ILE A 34 2.47 0.78 -18.83
CA ILE A 34 1.73 1.00 -17.57
C ILE A 34 1.03 2.37 -17.65
N ALA A 35 -0.29 2.38 -17.44
CA ALA A 35 -1.13 3.58 -17.51
C ALA A 35 -1.35 4.25 -16.15
N ILE A 36 -1.54 3.43 -15.12
CA ILE A 36 -1.79 3.86 -13.73
C ILE A 36 -1.27 2.77 -12.79
N ALA A 37 -0.76 3.17 -11.63
CA ALA A 37 -0.52 2.26 -10.53
C ALA A 37 -1.20 2.76 -9.25
N TYR A 38 -1.63 1.83 -8.40
CA TYR A 38 -2.23 2.13 -7.10
C TYR A 38 -1.59 1.25 -6.03
N GLY A 39 -1.19 1.84 -4.90
CA GLY A 39 -0.59 1.11 -3.79
C GLY A 39 -1.20 1.46 -2.45
N GLN A 40 -1.25 0.45 -1.57
CA GLN A 40 -1.71 0.56 -0.18
C GLN A 40 -1.03 -0.53 0.66
N SER A 41 -0.70 -0.22 1.92
CA SER A 41 0.02 -1.16 2.80
C SER A 41 1.28 -1.73 2.11
N ASP A 42 1.32 -3.04 1.90
CA ASP A 42 2.38 -3.86 1.33
C ASP A 42 2.06 -4.33 -0.10
N GLU A 43 1.01 -3.81 -0.73
CA GLU A 43 0.61 -4.16 -2.11
C GLU A 43 0.67 -2.98 -3.08
N TYR A 44 0.93 -3.31 -4.36
CA TYR A 44 0.83 -2.38 -5.48
C TYR A 44 0.19 -3.07 -6.70
N SER A 45 -0.72 -2.35 -7.35
CA SER A 45 -1.44 -2.76 -8.56
C SER A 45 -0.94 -1.95 -9.74
N PHE A 46 -0.55 -2.61 -10.84
CA PHE A 46 -0.08 -1.97 -12.07
C PHE A 46 -1.04 -2.27 -13.23
N VAL A 47 -1.59 -1.23 -13.83
CA VAL A 47 -2.55 -1.36 -14.93
C VAL A 47 -1.85 -1.11 -16.25
N PHE A 48 -1.67 -2.17 -17.03
CA PHE A 48 -1.17 -2.07 -18.39
C PHE A 48 -2.28 -1.65 -19.36
N LYS A 49 -1.93 -0.86 -20.39
CA LYS A 49 -2.87 -0.43 -21.42
C LYS A 49 -3.54 -1.64 -22.09
N LYS A 50 -4.87 -1.58 -22.28
CA LYS A 50 -5.66 -2.65 -22.92
C LYS A 50 -5.09 -3.09 -24.27
N LYS A 51 -4.57 -2.14 -25.07
CA LYS A 51 -3.99 -2.38 -26.40
C LYS A 51 -2.51 -2.80 -26.38
N SER A 52 -1.89 -2.97 -25.22
CA SER A 52 -0.46 -3.33 -25.12
C SER A 52 -0.15 -4.61 -25.88
N ARG A 53 1.00 -4.62 -26.55
CA ARG A 53 1.59 -5.78 -27.22
C ARG A 53 2.89 -6.23 -26.56
N TRP A 54 3.23 -5.64 -25.41
CA TRP A 54 4.45 -5.93 -24.67
C TRP A 54 4.57 -7.44 -24.39
N PHE A 55 5.76 -7.99 -24.63
CA PHE A 55 6.06 -9.44 -24.58
C PHE A 55 5.01 -10.36 -25.22
N LYS A 56 4.38 -9.93 -26.33
CA LYS A 56 3.29 -10.68 -26.99
C LYS A 56 2.15 -11.08 -26.02
N ARG A 57 1.91 -10.27 -24.98
CA ARG A 57 0.87 -10.49 -23.95
C ARG A 57 1.06 -11.76 -23.11
N ARG A 58 2.30 -12.27 -23.01
CA ARG A 58 2.62 -13.42 -22.16
C ARG A 58 2.49 -13.04 -20.69
N ALA A 59 1.43 -13.50 -20.01
CA ALA A 59 1.16 -13.18 -18.60
C ALA A 59 2.37 -13.40 -17.68
N SER A 60 3.12 -14.49 -17.88
CA SER A 60 4.33 -14.76 -17.11
C SER A 60 5.38 -13.66 -17.22
N LYS A 61 5.54 -13.04 -18.40
CA LYS A 61 6.49 -11.94 -18.59
C LYS A 61 6.04 -10.66 -17.89
N PHE A 62 4.75 -10.31 -17.94
CA PHE A 62 4.24 -9.16 -17.18
C PHE A 62 4.52 -9.34 -15.68
N MET A 63 4.13 -10.51 -15.16
CA MET A 63 4.28 -10.82 -13.75
C MET A 63 5.74 -10.81 -13.30
N THR A 64 6.61 -11.57 -13.98
CA THR A 64 8.00 -11.69 -13.51
C THR A 64 8.77 -10.39 -13.63
N HIS A 65 8.54 -9.59 -14.69
CA HIS A 65 9.23 -8.30 -14.84
C HIS A 65 8.78 -7.28 -13.80
N VAL A 66 7.47 -7.20 -13.50
CA VAL A 66 6.97 -6.32 -12.43
C VAL A 66 7.55 -6.75 -11.08
N VAL A 67 7.41 -8.03 -10.72
CA VAL A 67 7.86 -8.54 -9.42
C VAL A 67 9.36 -8.41 -9.24
N SER A 68 10.16 -8.79 -10.25
CA SER A 68 11.63 -8.69 -10.15
C SER A 68 12.07 -7.24 -10.04
N GLN A 69 11.52 -6.34 -10.86
CA GLN A 69 11.90 -4.93 -10.83
C GLN A 69 11.49 -4.29 -9.50
N PHE A 70 10.31 -4.61 -8.98
CA PHE A 70 9.83 -4.12 -7.69
C PHE A 70 10.72 -4.60 -6.54
N ALA A 71 10.99 -5.91 -6.47
CA ALA A 71 11.80 -6.51 -5.40
C ALA A 71 13.25 -5.99 -5.43
N SER A 72 13.87 -5.93 -6.60
CA SER A 72 15.21 -5.35 -6.75
C SER A 72 15.24 -3.88 -6.35
N SER A 73 14.23 -3.09 -6.74
CA SER A 73 14.12 -1.69 -6.32
C SER A 73 13.97 -1.55 -4.80
N TYR A 74 13.20 -2.44 -4.16
CA TYR A 74 12.97 -2.39 -2.72
C TYR A 74 14.27 -2.54 -1.93
N VAL A 75 15.11 -3.50 -2.33
CA VAL A 75 16.43 -3.69 -1.71
C VAL A 75 17.37 -2.54 -2.06
N PHE A 76 17.36 -2.09 -3.32
CA PHE A 76 18.26 -1.03 -3.81
C PHE A 76 18.03 0.31 -3.10
N TYR A 77 16.76 0.74 -2.98
CA TYR A 77 16.40 2.02 -2.37
C TYR A 77 16.20 1.94 -0.86
N TRP A 78 16.37 0.78 -0.22
CA TRP A 78 16.14 0.62 1.22
C TRP A 78 16.84 1.69 2.06
N LYS A 79 18.14 1.92 1.81
CA LYS A 79 18.97 2.87 2.57
C LYS A 79 18.55 4.33 2.42
N ASP A 80 17.81 4.67 1.37
CA ASP A 80 17.34 6.04 1.15
C ASP A 80 16.21 6.41 2.13
N TYR A 81 15.42 5.40 2.54
CA TYR A 81 14.26 5.56 3.43
C TYR A 81 14.52 5.04 4.85
N PHE A 82 15.31 3.98 4.98
CA PHE A 82 15.70 3.35 6.23
C PHE A 82 17.20 3.59 6.48
N LYS A 83 17.54 4.83 6.85
CA LYS A 83 18.94 5.27 7.03
C LYS A 83 19.67 4.51 8.15
N ASP A 84 19.00 4.36 9.29
CA ASP A 84 19.61 3.80 10.51
C ASP A 84 19.23 2.33 10.73
N GLN A 85 18.36 1.76 9.90
CA GLN A 85 17.88 0.39 10.01
C GLN A 85 18.46 -0.46 8.88
N GLN A 86 19.23 -1.49 9.23
CA GLN A 86 19.72 -2.45 8.23
C GLN A 86 18.59 -3.36 7.74
N LEU A 87 18.64 -3.71 6.46
CA LEU A 87 17.79 -4.76 5.90
C LEU A 87 18.30 -6.11 6.39
N LEU A 88 17.53 -6.78 7.25
CA LEU A 88 17.94 -8.01 7.92
C LEU A 88 17.93 -9.23 6.99
N TYR A 89 17.03 -9.23 6.01
CA TYR A 89 16.92 -10.29 5.01
C TYR A 89 16.20 -9.78 3.75
N PRO A 90 16.47 -10.38 2.57
CA PRO A 90 15.81 -9.96 1.33
C PRO A 90 14.30 -10.27 1.38
N PRO A 91 13.42 -9.29 1.10
CA PRO A 91 11.99 -9.52 1.05
C PRO A 91 11.59 -10.29 -0.22
N GLY A 92 10.53 -11.08 -0.12
CA GLY A 92 9.86 -11.69 -1.27
C GLY A 92 8.55 -10.99 -1.55
N PHE A 93 8.20 -10.87 -2.83
CA PHE A 93 6.92 -10.35 -3.29
C PHE A 93 6.23 -11.40 -4.16
N ASP A 94 4.94 -11.61 -3.94
CA ASP A 94 4.11 -12.38 -4.85
C ASP A 94 3.56 -11.47 -5.96
N GLY A 95 3.03 -12.09 -7.00
CA GLY A 95 2.43 -11.37 -8.11
C GLY A 95 1.36 -12.22 -8.77
N ARG A 96 0.34 -11.56 -9.32
CA ARG A 96 -0.72 -12.21 -10.08
C ARG A 96 -1.15 -11.32 -11.24
N ILE A 97 -1.67 -11.96 -12.29
CA ILE A 97 -2.24 -11.26 -13.44
C ILE A 97 -3.75 -11.47 -13.44
N VAL A 98 -4.49 -10.38 -13.54
CA VAL A 98 -5.95 -10.39 -13.65
C VAL A 98 -6.34 -9.62 -14.91
N LEU A 99 -7.27 -10.18 -15.69
CA LEU A 99 -7.74 -9.58 -16.93
C LEU A 99 -9.11 -8.93 -16.72
N TYR A 100 -9.20 -7.63 -17.01
CA TYR A 100 -10.46 -6.89 -16.98
C TYR A 100 -10.94 -6.59 -18.41
N PRO A 101 -12.10 -7.11 -18.84
CA PRO A 101 -12.56 -6.98 -20.23
C PRO A 101 -13.05 -5.56 -20.56
N SER A 102 -13.53 -4.81 -19.57
CA SER A 102 -14.06 -3.46 -19.71
C SER A 102 -13.37 -2.46 -18.78
N ASN A 103 -13.47 -1.17 -19.13
CA ASN A 103 -13.00 -0.10 -18.24
C ASN A 103 -13.83 -0.01 -16.95
N GLN A 104 -15.09 -0.48 -16.96
CA GLN A 104 -15.92 -0.50 -15.75
C GLN A 104 -15.37 -1.50 -14.74
N ASN A 105 -15.08 -2.75 -15.16
CA ASN A 105 -14.52 -3.74 -14.24
C ASN A 105 -13.16 -3.31 -13.68
N LEU A 106 -12.34 -2.61 -14.48
CA LEU A 106 -11.08 -2.04 -14.01
C LEU A 106 -11.31 -0.94 -12.96
N LYS A 107 -12.27 -0.05 -13.17
CA LYS A 107 -12.64 0.98 -12.18
C LYS A 107 -13.17 0.34 -10.91
N ASP A 108 -14.03 -0.68 -11.01
CA ASP A 108 -14.57 -1.40 -9.86
C ASP A 108 -13.44 -2.04 -9.04
N TYR A 109 -12.45 -2.64 -9.70
CA TYR A 109 -11.27 -3.18 -9.03
C TYR A 109 -10.47 -2.09 -8.28
N LEU A 110 -10.15 -0.98 -8.94
CA LEU A 110 -9.39 0.10 -8.30
C LEU A 110 -10.17 0.74 -7.14
N SER A 111 -11.48 0.94 -7.30
CA SER A 111 -12.38 1.41 -6.24
C SER A 111 -12.42 0.43 -5.07
N TRP A 112 -12.46 -0.87 -5.34
CA TRP A 112 -12.41 -1.91 -4.31
C TRP A 112 -11.09 -1.88 -3.54
N ARG A 113 -9.95 -1.75 -4.23
CA ARG A 113 -8.62 -1.60 -3.57
C ARG A 113 -8.54 -0.35 -2.70
N GLN A 114 -9.17 0.76 -3.11
CA GLN A 114 -9.22 1.97 -2.29
C GLN A 114 -10.19 1.84 -1.09
N ALA A 115 -11.33 1.18 -1.26
CA ALA A 115 -12.24 0.88 -0.15
C ALA A 115 -11.58 -0.02 0.89
N ASP A 116 -10.85 -1.05 0.44
CA ASP A 116 -10.07 -1.95 1.30
C ASP A 116 -9.01 -1.18 2.12
N CYS A 117 -8.25 -0.30 1.47
CA CYS A 117 -7.31 0.61 2.14
C CYS A 117 -8.00 1.44 3.23
N HIS A 118 -9.16 2.04 2.94
CA HIS A 118 -9.88 2.86 3.92
C HIS A 118 -10.33 2.05 5.14
N ILE A 119 -10.89 0.87 4.92
CA ILE A 119 -11.39 -0.03 5.98
C ILE A 119 -10.22 -0.52 6.84
N ASN A 120 -9.17 -1.02 6.21
CA ASN A 120 -7.99 -1.55 6.91
C ASN A 120 -7.27 -0.46 7.70
N ASN A 121 -7.08 0.74 7.12
CA ASN A 121 -6.42 1.83 7.82
C ASN A 121 -7.23 2.30 9.03
N LEU A 122 -8.56 2.45 8.91
CA LEU A 122 -9.40 2.85 10.03
C LEU A 122 -9.31 1.82 11.15
N TYR A 123 -9.47 0.53 10.83
CA TYR A 123 -9.35 -0.56 11.80
C TYR A 123 -7.98 -0.55 12.49
N ASN A 124 -6.90 -0.54 11.71
CA ASN A 124 -5.53 -0.59 12.24
C ASN A 124 -5.21 0.63 13.11
N THR A 125 -5.71 1.81 12.75
CA THR A 125 -5.50 3.03 13.53
C THR A 125 -6.11 2.90 14.92
N VAL A 126 -7.39 2.48 15.01
CA VAL A 126 -8.03 2.30 16.33
C VAL A 126 -7.36 1.17 17.10
N PHE A 127 -7.08 0.05 16.44
CA PHE A 127 -6.46 -1.12 17.03
C PHE A 127 -5.12 -0.76 17.70
N TRP A 128 -4.23 -0.07 16.99
CA TRP A 128 -2.93 0.28 17.54
C TRP A 128 -3.01 1.39 18.60
N MET A 129 -4.00 2.28 18.55
CA MET A 129 -4.24 3.22 19.66
C MET A 129 -4.69 2.51 20.93
N LEU A 130 -5.59 1.53 20.83
CA LEU A 130 -6.00 0.70 21.96
C LEU A 130 -4.81 -0.06 22.56
N VAL A 131 -3.95 -0.65 21.73
CA VAL A 131 -2.78 -1.39 22.20
C VAL A 131 -1.73 -0.47 22.82
N GLN A 132 -1.39 0.64 22.15
CA GLN A 132 -0.26 1.48 22.55
C GLN A 132 -0.60 2.53 23.60
N ARG A 133 -1.81 3.09 23.57
CA ARG A 133 -2.22 4.18 24.48
C ARG A 133 -3.11 3.72 25.62
N SER A 134 -3.97 2.72 25.39
CA SER A 134 -4.81 2.14 26.46
C SER A 134 -4.18 0.91 27.11
N GLY A 135 -3.07 0.39 26.57
CA GLY A 135 -2.35 -0.75 27.13
C GLY A 135 -3.06 -2.09 26.96
N LEU A 136 -4.06 -2.18 26.08
CA LEU A 136 -4.73 -3.44 25.79
C LEU A 136 -3.78 -4.42 25.11
N THR A 137 -3.95 -5.70 25.39
CA THR A 137 -3.31 -6.75 24.60
C THR A 137 -3.91 -6.79 23.18
N PRO A 138 -3.19 -7.33 22.18
CA PRO A 138 -3.72 -7.49 20.83
C PRO A 138 -5.07 -8.24 20.77
N VAL A 139 -5.27 -9.23 21.65
CA VAL A 139 -6.51 -10.01 21.73
C VAL A 139 -7.65 -9.15 22.27
N GLU A 140 -7.43 -8.43 23.37
CA GLU A 140 -8.46 -7.55 23.94
C GLU A 140 -8.83 -6.41 22.99
N ALA A 141 -7.86 -5.84 22.28
CA ALA A 141 -8.13 -4.81 21.27
C ALA A 141 -8.94 -5.37 20.09
N GLN A 142 -8.68 -6.60 19.66
CA GLN A 142 -9.45 -7.27 18.62
C GLN A 142 -10.89 -7.54 19.08
N ASP A 143 -11.07 -8.07 20.29
CA ASP A 143 -12.39 -8.36 20.87
C ASP A 143 -13.20 -7.07 21.04
N ARG A 144 -12.57 -5.98 21.47
CA ARG A 144 -13.21 -4.66 21.58
C ARG A 144 -13.68 -4.11 20.24
N LEU A 145 -12.97 -4.39 19.16
CA LEU A 145 -13.33 -3.93 17.82
C LEU A 145 -14.26 -4.90 17.08
N GLN A 146 -14.51 -6.09 17.61
CA GLN A 146 -15.37 -7.08 16.99
C GLN A 146 -16.82 -6.57 16.89
N GLY A 147 -17.42 -6.70 15.71
CA GLY A 147 -18.80 -6.27 15.45
C GLY A 147 -19.00 -4.75 15.30
N THR A 148 -17.98 -3.94 15.57
CA THR A 148 -18.07 -2.48 15.44
C THR A 148 -18.17 -2.05 13.97
N LEU A 149 -18.91 -0.97 13.72
CA LEU A 149 -19.02 -0.30 12.43
C LEU A 149 -17.93 0.77 12.26
N ALA A 150 -17.92 1.45 11.12
CA ALA A 150 -16.97 2.54 10.88
C ALA A 150 -17.24 3.75 11.78
N GLY A 151 -18.51 4.05 12.10
CA GLY A 151 -18.89 5.13 13.01
C GLY A 151 -18.28 4.93 14.40
N ASP A 152 -18.51 3.76 15.00
CA ASP A 152 -18.01 3.39 16.32
C ASP A 152 -16.48 3.51 16.41
N LYS A 153 -15.75 3.07 15.38
CA LYS A 153 -14.29 3.20 15.32
C LYS A 153 -13.84 4.67 15.32
N ASN A 154 -14.52 5.53 14.56
CA ASN A 154 -14.24 6.97 14.58
C ASN A 154 -14.56 7.58 15.96
N GLU A 155 -15.64 7.14 16.60
CA GLU A 155 -16.02 7.59 17.93
C GLU A 155 -14.99 7.18 18.98
N ILE A 156 -14.47 5.95 18.94
CA ILE A 156 -13.39 5.49 19.83
C ILE A 156 -12.14 6.37 19.62
N LEU A 157 -11.72 6.60 18.37
CA LEU A 157 -10.58 7.47 18.08
C LEU A 157 -10.75 8.88 18.65
N PHE A 158 -11.93 9.46 18.49
CA PHE A 158 -12.19 10.82 18.90
C PHE A 158 -12.35 10.95 20.42
N SER A 159 -13.21 10.13 21.03
CA SER A 159 -13.57 10.25 22.45
C SER A 159 -12.47 9.76 23.40
N GLU A 160 -11.79 8.65 23.08
CA GLU A 160 -10.78 8.07 23.97
C GLU A 160 -9.38 8.64 23.71
N PHE A 161 -9.07 9.00 22.46
CA PHE A 161 -7.72 9.40 22.06
C PHE A 161 -7.58 10.84 21.60
N ASN A 162 -8.69 11.58 21.45
CA ASN A 162 -8.75 12.91 20.86
C ASN A 162 -8.14 12.95 19.44
N ILE A 163 -8.35 11.90 18.66
CA ILE A 163 -7.86 11.76 17.28
C ILE A 163 -9.04 11.88 16.33
N ASN A 164 -9.00 12.89 15.47
CA ASN A 164 -9.93 12.98 14.34
C ASN A 164 -9.33 12.25 13.13
N TYR A 165 -9.87 11.08 12.79
CA TYR A 165 -9.39 10.27 11.67
C TYR A 165 -9.35 11.05 10.34
N ASN A 166 -10.21 12.05 10.14
CA ASN A 166 -10.19 12.86 8.91
C ASN A 166 -8.94 13.74 8.77
N ASN A 167 -8.19 13.93 9.87
CA ASN A 167 -6.93 14.65 9.88
C ASN A 167 -5.71 13.74 9.67
N GLU A 168 -5.90 12.41 9.67
CA GLU A 168 -4.82 11.48 9.34
C GLU A 168 -4.31 11.73 7.90
N PRO A 169 -3.01 11.50 7.64
CA PRO A 169 -2.41 11.66 6.32
C PRO A 169 -3.22 10.98 5.22
N LEU A 170 -3.40 11.69 4.09
CA LEU A 170 -4.17 11.17 2.95
C LEU A 170 -3.58 9.87 2.41
N MET A 171 -2.25 9.73 2.41
CA MET A 171 -1.57 8.51 1.98
C MET A 171 -2.05 7.28 2.75
N TYR A 172 -2.30 7.41 4.06
CA TYR A 172 -2.77 6.29 4.89
C TYR A 172 -4.23 5.97 4.59
N ARG A 173 -5.06 7.01 4.39
CA ARG A 173 -6.51 6.86 4.24
C ARG A 173 -6.97 6.52 2.83
N LYS A 174 -6.18 6.86 1.82
CA LYS A 174 -6.56 6.82 0.40
C LYS A 174 -5.57 6.05 -0.47
N GLY A 175 -4.46 5.57 0.11
CA GLY A 175 -3.37 4.96 -0.63
C GLY A 175 -2.60 5.96 -1.49
N THR A 176 -1.80 5.43 -2.41
CA THR A 176 -1.01 6.22 -3.36
C THR A 176 -1.41 5.87 -4.78
N VAL A 177 -1.71 6.89 -5.59
CA VAL A 177 -1.98 6.76 -7.03
C VAL A 177 -0.81 7.34 -7.81
N LEU A 178 -0.28 6.57 -8.75
CA LEU A 178 0.75 7.00 -9.68
C LEU A 178 0.17 7.10 -11.09
N ILE A 179 0.30 8.28 -11.69
CA ILE A 179 -0.09 8.58 -13.06
C ILE A 179 1.01 9.38 -13.76
N TRP A 180 1.04 9.29 -15.08
CA TRP A 180 1.96 10.09 -15.89
C TRP A 180 1.49 11.54 -15.97
N GLN A 181 2.39 12.47 -15.65
CA GLN A 181 2.17 13.90 -15.81
C GLN A 181 3.23 14.48 -16.74
N LYS A 182 2.82 15.35 -17.68
CA LYS A 182 3.78 16.11 -18.47
C LYS A 182 4.42 17.17 -17.57
N VAL A 183 5.72 17.02 -17.31
CA VAL A 183 6.51 18.04 -16.61
C VAL A 183 7.12 18.96 -17.68
N LYS A 184 6.77 20.25 -17.66
CA LYS A 184 7.49 21.24 -18.47
C LYS A 184 8.91 21.33 -17.91
N LYS A 185 9.93 21.13 -18.75
CA LYS A 185 11.30 21.47 -18.36
C LYS A 185 11.34 22.99 -18.16
N LEU A 186 11.75 23.41 -16.96
CA LEU A 186 12.12 24.79 -16.66
C LEU A 186 13.39 25.16 -17.44
#